data_AF-A0A661CXX5-F1
#
_entry.id   AF-A0A661CXX5-F1
#
_cell.length_a   1.000
_cell.length_b   1.000
_cell.length_c   1.000
_cell.angle_alpha   90.00
_cell.angle_beta   90.00
_cell.angle_gamma   90.00
#
_symmetry.space_group_name_H-M   'P 1'
#
loop_
_entity.id
_entity.type
_entity.pdbx_description
1 polymer ?
#
loop_
_entity_poly.entity_id
_entity_poly.type
_entity_poly.pdbx_seq_one_letter_code
_entity_poly.pdbx_strand_id
1 'polypeptide(L)'
;MFLQTNIVTAAEDRAAKQQGLDKACEMAREKKLVPMRKQLIEECMNKDREKKDIKECERLHGNYNGRPHGRAPLFYDLPECEQATEFQKSYRQAN
;
A
#
# COMPACT_ATOMS: atom_id res chain seq x y z
N MET A 1 23.59 -6.43 37.57
CA MET A 1 23.68 -6.77 36.14
C MET A 1 22.37 -6.32 35.49
N PHE A 2 22.27 -5.07 35.04
CA PHE A 2 21.10 -4.54 34.32
C PHE A 2 21.62 -3.66 33.18
N LEU A 3 21.75 -4.24 32.00
CA LEU A 3 22.22 -3.59 30.77
C LEU A 3 21.32 -3.99 29.58
N GLN A 4 20.03 -4.25 29.84
CA GLN A 4 19.09 -4.78 28.83
C GLN A 4 17.92 -3.85 28.50
N THR A 5 17.69 -2.76 29.25
CA THR A 5 16.52 -1.89 29.04
C THR A 5 16.64 -0.92 27.86
N ASN A 6 17.85 -0.54 27.43
CA ASN A 6 18.04 0.49 26.39
C ASN A 6 17.94 -0.04 24.94
N ILE A 7 18.15 -1.34 24.72
CA ILE A 7 18.16 -1.91 23.35
C ILE A 7 16.73 -2.25 22.90
N VAL A 8 15.88 -2.70 23.83
CA VAL A 8 14.48 -3.06 23.55
C VAL A 8 13.67 -1.83 23.14
N THR A 9 13.80 -0.73 23.89
CA THR A 9 13.08 0.52 23.63
C THR A 9 13.44 1.14 22.28
N ALA A 10 14.73 1.18 21.93
CA ALA A 10 15.18 1.69 20.63
C ALA A 10 14.65 0.86 19.44
N ALA A 11 14.51 -0.47 19.61
CA ALA A 11 13.94 -1.34 18.59
C ALA A 11 12.41 -1.15 18.46
N GLU A 12 11.70 -0.98 19.57
CA GLU A 12 10.26 -0.69 19.62
C GLU A 12 9.92 0.67 18.98
N ASP A 13 10.65 1.72 19.35
CA ASP A 13 10.48 3.07 18.79
C ASP A 13 10.70 3.08 17.27
N ARG A 14 11.70 2.32 16.82
CA ARG A 14 11.98 2.14 15.40
C ARG A 14 10.83 1.42 14.68
N ALA A 15 10.34 0.33 15.25
CA ALA A 15 9.24 -0.44 14.66
C ALA A 15 7.97 0.42 14.55
N ALA A 16 7.67 1.20 15.59
CA ALA A 16 6.57 2.16 15.59
C ALA A 16 6.75 3.23 14.50
N LYS A 17 7.96 3.76 14.33
CA LYS A 17 8.27 4.72 13.26
C LYS A 17 8.11 4.12 11.87
N GLN A 18 8.62 2.91 11.64
CA GLN A 18 8.45 2.21 10.36
C GLN A 18 6.96 1.99 10.06
N GLN A 19 6.19 1.51 11.04
CA GLN A 19 4.75 1.30 10.89
C GLN A 19 4.00 2.59 10.54
N GLY A 20 4.41 3.73 11.13
CA GLY A 20 3.86 5.04 10.80
C GLY A 20 4.12 5.45 9.35
N LEU A 21 5.34 5.25 8.86
CA LEU A 21 5.72 5.54 7.48
C LEU A 21 5.01 4.61 6.48
N ASP A 22 4.93 3.31 6.80
CA ASP A 22 4.22 2.33 5.98
C ASP A 22 2.73 2.69 5.89
N LYS A 23 2.11 3.08 7.01
CA LYS A 23 0.72 3.54 7.02
C LYS A 23 0.52 4.79 6.16
N ALA A 24 1.45 5.75 6.20
CA ALA A 24 1.39 6.93 5.36
C ALA A 24 1.48 6.58 3.86
N CYS A 25 2.40 5.69 3.49
CA CYS A 25 2.51 5.14 2.13
C CYS A 25 1.20 4.49 1.67
N GLU A 26 0.63 3.57 2.46
CA GLU A 26 -0.60 2.86 2.11
C GLU A 26 -1.79 3.82 1.99
N MET A 27 -1.89 4.84 2.86
CA MET A 27 -2.92 5.88 2.76
C MET A 27 -2.77 6.74 1.51
N ALA A 28 -1.54 7.10 1.14
CA ALA A 28 -1.27 7.86 -0.09
C ALA A 28 -1.61 7.02 -1.33
N ARG A 29 -1.25 5.74 -1.32
CA ARG A 29 -1.59 4.81 -2.39
C ARG A 29 -3.09 4.60 -2.51
N GLU A 30 -3.82 4.46 -1.41
CA GLU A 30 -5.28 4.28 -1.43
C GLU A 30 -5.99 5.45 -2.14
N LYS A 31 -5.53 6.69 -1.92
CA LYS A 31 -6.05 7.88 -2.63
C LYS A 31 -5.88 7.80 -4.15
N LYS A 32 -4.84 7.10 -4.65
CA LYS A 32 -4.61 6.85 -6.08
C LYS A 32 -5.40 5.65 -6.60
N LEU A 33 -5.59 4.62 -5.76
CA LEU A 33 -6.31 3.41 -6.14
C LEU A 33 -7.81 3.64 -6.24
N VAL A 34 -8.43 4.39 -5.32
CA VAL A 34 -9.88 4.65 -5.33
C VAL A 34 -10.42 5.12 -6.69
N PRO A 35 -9.87 6.18 -7.34
CA PRO A 35 -10.35 6.59 -8.65
C PRO A 35 -10.12 5.52 -9.73
N MET A 36 -9.02 4.76 -9.66
CA MET A 36 -8.75 3.67 -10.59
C MET A 36 -9.76 2.53 -10.44
N ARG A 37 -10.18 2.18 -9.21
CA ARG A 37 -11.24 1.18 -8.98
C ARG A 37 -12.56 1.63 -9.61
N LYS A 38 -12.92 2.91 -9.45
CA LYS A 38 -14.12 3.48 -10.08
C LYS A 38 -14.05 3.34 -11.61
N GLN A 39 -12.93 3.72 -12.22
CA GLN A 39 -12.72 3.56 -13.66
C GLN A 39 -12.84 2.11 -14.11
N LEU A 40 -12.25 1.15 -13.38
CA LEU A 40 -12.36 -0.27 -13.70
C LEU A 40 -13.80 -0.80 -13.59
N ILE A 41 -14.57 -0.34 -12.59
CA ILE A 41 -15.99 -0.68 -12.44
C ILE A 41 -16.80 -0.11 -13.61
N GLU A 42 -16.58 1.16 -13.98
CA GLU A 42 -17.24 1.81 -15.11
C GLU A 42 -16.91 1.11 -16.44
N GLU A 43 -15.64 0.79 -16.66
CA GLU A 43 -15.21 0.00 -17.84
C GLU A 43 -15.85 -1.38 -17.87
N CYS A 44 -15.95 -2.04 -16.71
CA CYS A 44 -16.60 -3.36 -16.58
C CYS A 44 -18.08 -3.30 -16.98
N MET A 45 -18.80 -2.26 -16.54
CA MET A 45 -20.19 -2.02 -16.91
C MET A 45 -20.35 -1.72 -18.40
N ASN A 46 -19.41 -1.00 -19.00
CA ASN A 46 -19.49 -0.58 -20.40
C ASN A 46 -19.15 -1.69 -21.41
N LYS A 47 -18.36 -2.71 -21.02
CA LYS A 47 -17.88 -3.77 -21.91
C LYS A 47 -18.94 -4.82 -22.27
N ASP A 48 -19.94 -5.06 -21.41
CA ASP A 48 -21.00 -6.04 -21.65
C ASP A 48 -22.37 -5.45 -21.30
N ARG A 49 -22.96 -4.69 -22.24
CA ARG A 49 -24.28 -4.04 -22.06
C ARG A 49 -25.42 -5.02 -21.73
N GLU A 50 -25.22 -6.32 -21.96
CA GLU A 50 -26.28 -7.32 -21.79
C GLU A 50 -26.16 -8.18 -20.52
N LYS A 51 -25.06 -8.18 -19.77
CA LYS A 51 -24.83 -9.27 -18.78
C LYS A 51 -24.12 -8.95 -17.46
N LYS A 52 -23.64 -7.72 -17.20
CA LYS A 52 -22.95 -7.42 -15.94
C LYS A 52 -23.77 -6.49 -15.05
N ASP A 53 -24.22 -7.06 -13.92
CA ASP A 53 -24.76 -6.30 -12.78
C ASP A 53 -23.63 -5.49 -12.13
N ILE A 54 -23.94 -4.27 -11.67
CA ILE A 54 -23.01 -3.40 -10.97
C ILE A 54 -22.35 -4.10 -9.79
N LYS A 55 -23.10 -4.97 -9.09
CA LYS A 55 -22.60 -5.77 -7.96
C LYS A 55 -21.45 -6.71 -8.36
N GLU A 56 -21.50 -7.26 -9.56
CA GLU A 56 -20.44 -8.16 -10.05
C GLU A 56 -19.17 -7.36 -10.40
N CYS A 57 -19.32 -6.21 -11.05
CA CYS A 57 -18.18 -5.33 -11.33
C CYS A 57 -17.54 -4.79 -10.04
N GLU A 58 -18.35 -4.42 -9.04
CA GLU A 58 -17.87 -4.04 -7.71
C GLU A 58 -17.16 -5.20 -7.00
N ARG A 59 -17.68 -6.42 -7.09
CA ARG A 59 -17.03 -7.61 -6.52
C ARG A 59 -15.65 -7.86 -7.14
N LEU A 60 -15.52 -7.65 -8.45
CA LEU A 60 -14.26 -7.87 -9.19
C LEU A 60 -13.22 -6.77 -8.95
N HIS A 61 -13.65 -5.50 -8.90
CA HIS A 61 -12.74 -4.35 -8.93
C HIS A 61 -12.74 -3.49 -7.67
N GLY A 62 -13.71 -3.65 -6.76
CA GLY A 62 -13.87 -2.84 -5.56
C GLY A 62 -12.74 -2.97 -4.54
N ASN A 63 -12.03 -4.10 -4.54
CA ASN A 63 -10.84 -4.35 -3.71
C ASN A 63 -9.55 -4.41 -4.52
N TYR A 64 -9.54 -3.90 -5.75
CA TYR A 64 -8.35 -3.92 -6.59
C TYR A 64 -7.21 -3.13 -5.92
N ASN A 65 -6.09 -3.80 -5.67
CA ASN A 65 -4.97 -3.27 -4.89
C ASN A 65 -3.88 -2.61 -5.75
N GLY A 66 -4.14 -2.40 -7.03
CA GLY A 66 -3.17 -1.82 -7.96
C GLY A 66 -2.13 -2.80 -8.44
N ARG A 67 -2.33 -4.12 -8.34
CA ARG A 67 -1.40 -5.13 -8.86
C ARG A 67 -1.86 -5.68 -10.22
N PRO A 68 -1.24 -5.28 -11.34
CA PRO A 68 -1.50 -5.90 -12.63
C PRO A 68 -0.94 -7.33 -12.65
N HIS A 69 -1.53 -8.20 -13.48
CA HIS A 69 -1.04 -9.57 -13.64
C HIS A 69 0.45 -9.61 -14.00
N GLY A 70 1.25 -10.27 -13.17
CA GLY A 70 2.69 -10.44 -13.39
C GLY A 70 3.54 -9.18 -13.22
N ARG A 71 3.00 -8.09 -12.67
CA ARG A 71 3.75 -6.83 -12.47
C ARG A 71 3.77 -6.40 -11.00
N ALA A 72 4.71 -5.52 -10.69
CA ALA A 72 4.76 -4.85 -9.39
C ALA A 72 3.47 -4.04 -9.16
N PRO A 73 3.01 -3.92 -7.89
CA PRO A 73 1.90 -3.04 -7.60
C PRO A 73 2.26 -1.58 -7.91
N LEU A 74 1.26 -0.83 -8.36
CA LEU A 74 1.38 0.58 -8.72
C LEU A 74 1.61 1.46 -7.49
N PHE A 75 2.08 2.69 -7.71
CA PHE A 75 2.13 3.79 -6.73
C PHE A 75 3.02 3.56 -5.49
N TYR A 76 3.97 2.62 -5.55
CA TYR A 76 5.02 2.51 -4.53
C TYR A 76 6.17 3.51 -4.73
N ASP A 77 6.15 4.26 -5.82
CA ASP A 77 7.02 5.41 -6.15
C ASP A 77 6.49 6.75 -5.59
N LEU A 78 5.42 6.73 -4.80
CA LEU A 78 4.94 7.93 -4.10
C LEU A 78 5.96 8.38 -3.03
N PRO A 79 6.11 9.70 -2.77
CA PRO A 79 7.08 10.21 -1.81
C PRO A 79 6.96 9.57 -0.42
N GLU A 80 5.75 9.29 0.05
CA GLU A 80 5.50 8.62 1.33
C GLU A 80 6.04 7.19 1.35
N CYS A 81 5.98 6.48 0.22
CA CYS A 81 6.49 5.12 0.07
C CYS A 81 8.02 5.09 -0.09
N GLU A 82 8.58 6.08 -0.79
CA GLU A 82 10.02 6.27 -0.88
C GLU A 82 10.61 6.54 0.51
N GLN A 83 9.98 7.41 1.30
CA GLN A 83 10.40 7.71 2.68
C GLN A 83 10.37 6.46 3.58
N ALA A 84 9.30 5.66 3.50
CA ALA A 84 9.19 4.40 4.24
C ALA A 84 10.31 3.42 3.85
N THR A 85 10.61 3.33 2.56
CA THR A 85 11.66 2.46 2.01
C THR A 85 13.06 2.95 2.40
N GLU A 86 13.32 4.25 2.37
CA GLU A 86 14.59 4.84 2.77
C GLU A 86 14.86 4.62 4.26
N PHE A 87 13.86 4.85 5.11
CA PHE A 87 13.97 4.57 6.54
C PHE A 87 14.24 3.08 6.82
N GLN A 88 13.60 2.18 6.07
CA GLN A 88 13.88 0.74 6.16
C GLN A 88 15.33 0.42 5.74
N LYS A 89 15.80 0.99 4.63
CA LYS A 89 17.14 0.75 4.07
C LYS A 89 18.25 1.27 4.98
N SER A 90 18.07 2.44 5.58
CA SER A 90 19.08 3.05 6.48
C SER A 90 19.52 2.12 7.62
N TYR A 91 18.68 1.17 8.00
CA TYR A 91 19.00 0.19 9.03
C TYR A 91 19.68 -1.05 8.55
N ARG A 92 19.30 -1.53 7.36
CA ARG A 92 20.00 -2.65 6.73
C ARG A 92 21.45 -2.29 6.40
N GLN A 93 21.76 -1.00 6.26
CA GLN A 93 23.10 -0.49 6.03
C GLN A 93 23.85 -0.15 7.33
N ALA A 94 23.14 -0.01 8.45
CA ALA A 94 23.71 0.33 9.76
C ALA A 94 23.94 -0.90 10.67
N ASN A 95 23.47 -2.09 10.25
CA ASN A 95 23.74 -3.39 10.86
C ASN A 95 24.58 -4.25 9.92
#